data_AF-A0A1U8CB74-F1
#
_entry.id   AF-A0A1U8CB74-F1
#
_cell.length_a   1.000
_cell.length_b   1.000
_cell.length_c   1.000
_cell.angle_alpha   90.00
_cell.angle_beta   90.00
_cell.angle_gamma   90.00
#
_symmetry.space_group_name_H-M   'P 1'
#
loop_
_entity.id
_entity.type
_entity.pdbx_description
1 polymer ?
#
loop_
_entity_poly.entity_id
_entity_poly.type
_entity_poly.pdbx_seq_one_letter_code
_entity_poly.pdbx_strand_id
1 'polypeptide(L)'
;MTEWTPCCAGCVRLGGKTRFPAQDPDMAMAVAQKFNHLLASLWHVGQKPLQPERVFTVDRAEVPRLFWKPYIYAGYRPLHQTWCFYFRTLFEQHNEAVNVWTHLLAALALLLRLVILVWSVDFWEDPHALPLLIIVLASFTYLSFSALAHLLQAKSEFWHYSFFFLDYVGVAVYQFGSALAHFYYAIEPTWHAQVQAIFLPMAAFLAWLSCAGSCYNKYSQKPGLLGRTCQEVPSALAYALDISPVVHRIIVSPLPPEDDPALLYHKCQVVFFLLAAAFFSTVMPESWFPGSCHIFGQGHQVFHVFLVLCTLAQLEAVTLDYQARRPIYEPLHARWPHNFSGLFLLTVGSSMLTALLLSLLVRRKLRQKTK
;
A
#
# COMPACT_ATOMS: atom_id res chain seq x y z
N MET A 1 -3.26 32.50 -74.28
CA MET A 1 -2.17 33.48 -74.23
C MET A 1 -1.23 33.01 -73.13
N THR A 2 -0.12 32.33 -73.47
CA THR A 2 1.19 32.95 -73.80
C THR A 2 1.69 33.77 -72.60
N GLU A 3 2.93 33.71 -72.11
CA GLU A 3 4.21 33.24 -72.63
C GLU A 3 5.19 33.33 -71.42
N TRP A 4 6.08 32.36 -71.22
CA TRP A 4 7.54 32.44 -71.39
C TRP A 4 8.35 33.26 -70.35
N THR A 5 9.44 32.61 -69.94
CA THR A 5 10.60 32.98 -69.09
C THR A 5 11.45 34.13 -69.71
N PRO A 6 12.70 34.47 -69.28
CA PRO A 6 13.56 34.11 -68.12
C PRO A 6 14.31 35.30 -67.47
N CYS A 7 15.10 35.08 -66.42
CA CYS A 7 16.32 35.87 -66.19
C CYS A 7 17.52 34.99 -65.83
N CYS A 8 18.45 34.94 -66.79
CA CYS A 8 19.92 34.94 -66.73
C CYS A 8 20.60 35.00 -65.35
N ALA A 9 21.86 34.60 -65.15
CA ALA A 9 22.89 33.81 -65.85
C ALA A 9 24.12 33.97 -64.93
N GLY A 10 24.83 32.88 -64.62
CA GLY A 10 26.03 32.95 -63.78
C GLY A 10 26.79 31.63 -63.85
N CYS A 11 27.70 31.54 -64.81
CA CYS A 11 28.49 30.36 -65.12
C CYS A 11 29.87 30.45 -64.45
N VAL A 12 30.27 29.43 -63.68
CA VAL A 12 31.69 29.09 -63.45
C VAL A 12 31.83 27.56 -63.52
N ARG A 13 32.69 27.10 -64.44
CA ARG A 13 33.08 25.67 -64.59
C ARG A 13 34.23 25.34 -63.64
N LEU A 14 34.15 24.19 -62.96
CA LEU A 14 35.30 23.34 -62.65
C LEU A 14 34.86 21.86 -62.77
N GLY A 15 35.65 21.07 -63.51
CA GLY A 15 35.31 19.71 -63.91
C GLY A 15 35.59 18.63 -62.86
N GLY A 16 34.88 17.52 -62.99
CA GLY A 16 35.15 16.26 -62.28
C GLY A 16 34.17 15.17 -62.72
N LYS A 17 34.64 14.17 -63.46
CA LYS A 17 33.88 12.96 -63.79
C LYS A 17 33.65 12.13 -62.52
N THR A 18 32.42 11.72 -62.24
CA THR A 18 32.13 10.62 -61.31
C THR A 18 31.19 9.60 -61.96
N ARG A 19 31.73 8.39 -62.19
CA ARG A 19 30.99 7.16 -62.54
C ARG A 19 30.15 6.72 -61.34
N PHE A 20 28.91 6.31 -61.58
CA PHE A 20 28.12 5.54 -60.62
C PHE A 20 28.66 4.09 -60.53
N PRO A 21 28.85 3.52 -59.32
CA PRO A 21 29.23 2.11 -59.20
C PRO A 21 28.00 1.20 -59.32
N ALA A 22 28.18 0.08 -60.01
CA ALA A 22 27.21 -1.00 -60.14
C ALA A 22 26.91 -1.66 -58.78
N GLN A 23 25.64 -1.98 -58.52
CA GLN A 23 25.23 -2.77 -57.37
C GLN A 23 25.71 -4.21 -57.51
N ASP A 24 26.46 -4.67 -56.50
CA ASP A 24 27.07 -6.00 -56.43
C ASP A 24 26.04 -7.06 -56.00
N PRO A 25 25.64 -8.00 -56.88
CA PRO A 25 24.63 -9.03 -56.57
C PRO A 25 25.08 -10.03 -55.49
N ASP A 26 26.38 -10.15 -55.22
CA ASP A 26 26.92 -11.07 -54.21
C ASP A 26 26.61 -10.58 -52.79
N MET A 27 26.54 -9.25 -52.59
CA MET A 27 26.19 -8.67 -51.29
C MET A 27 24.71 -8.89 -50.94
N ALA A 28 23.81 -8.84 -51.93
CA ALA A 28 22.39 -9.10 -51.74
C ALA A 28 22.12 -10.57 -51.37
N MET A 29 22.84 -11.50 -52.01
CA MET A 29 22.76 -12.93 -51.70
C MET A 29 23.31 -13.26 -50.30
N ALA A 30 24.41 -12.62 -49.89
CA ALA A 30 24.97 -12.78 -48.55
C ALA A 30 24.04 -12.26 -47.44
N VAL A 31 23.31 -11.17 -47.70
CA VAL A 31 22.29 -10.63 -46.77
C VAL A 31 21.09 -11.58 -46.68
N ALA A 32 20.61 -12.11 -47.80
CA ALA A 32 19.50 -13.06 -47.83
C ALA A 32 19.84 -14.37 -47.09
N GLN A 33 21.06 -14.89 -47.25
CA GLN A 33 21.51 -16.07 -46.51
C GLN A 33 21.62 -15.81 -45.00
N LYS A 34 22.15 -14.65 -44.58
CA LYS A 34 22.17 -14.26 -43.16
C LYS A 34 20.76 -14.13 -42.58
N PHE A 35 19.83 -13.60 -43.35
CA PHE A 35 18.43 -13.45 -42.92
C PHE A 35 17.73 -14.80 -42.78
N ASN A 36 17.96 -15.73 -43.71
CA ASN A 36 17.45 -17.10 -43.61
C ASN A 36 18.07 -17.88 -42.44
N HIS A 37 19.36 -17.67 -42.14
CA HIS A 37 19.98 -18.27 -40.96
C HIS A 37 19.39 -17.72 -39.65
N LEU A 38 19.09 -16.42 -39.61
CA LEU A 38 18.39 -15.77 -38.49
C LEU A 38 16.97 -16.30 -38.33
N LEU A 39 16.22 -16.45 -39.42
CA LEU A 39 14.88 -17.04 -39.39
C LEU A 39 14.90 -18.51 -38.94
N ALA A 40 15.88 -19.29 -39.41
CA ALA A 40 16.07 -20.67 -38.97
C ALA A 40 16.47 -20.77 -37.49
N SER A 41 17.30 -19.86 -36.98
CA SER A 41 17.66 -19.83 -35.55
C SER A 41 16.45 -19.42 -34.69
N LEU A 42 15.61 -18.50 -35.18
CA LEU A 42 14.36 -18.10 -34.52
C LEU A 42 13.34 -19.24 -34.52
N TRP A 43 13.27 -20.02 -35.59
CA TRP A 43 12.41 -21.21 -35.69
C TRP A 43 12.83 -22.31 -34.68
N HIS A 44 14.14 -22.54 -34.50
CA HIS A 44 14.64 -23.49 -33.51
C HIS A 44 14.46 -23.03 -32.05
N VAL A 45 14.39 -21.72 -31.80
CA VAL A 45 14.03 -21.18 -30.47
C VAL A 45 12.56 -21.48 -30.12
N GLY A 46 11.67 -21.55 -31.13
CA GLY A 46 10.26 -21.91 -30.96
C GLY A 46 9.96 -23.40 -30.71
N GLN A 47 10.96 -24.28 -30.84
CA GLN A 47 10.81 -25.73 -30.67
C GLN A 47 11.57 -26.30 -29.47
N LYS A 48 11.91 -25.46 -28.47
CA LYS A 48 12.29 -26.01 -27.16
C LYS A 48 11.08 -26.74 -26.59
N PRO A 49 11.21 -28.01 -26.11
CA PRO A 49 10.13 -28.63 -25.37
C PRO A 49 9.76 -27.67 -24.24
N LEU A 50 8.46 -27.36 -24.12
CA LEU A 50 7.93 -26.55 -23.03
C LEU A 50 8.41 -27.22 -21.76
N GLN A 51 9.39 -26.62 -21.06
CA GLN A 51 9.75 -27.08 -19.73
C GLN A 51 8.43 -27.13 -18.95
N PRO A 52 8.18 -28.18 -18.14
CA PRO A 52 6.98 -28.20 -17.32
C PRO A 52 6.92 -26.86 -16.60
N GLU A 53 5.79 -26.18 -16.79
CA GLU A 53 5.50 -24.86 -16.25
C GLU A 53 6.07 -24.79 -14.84
N ARG A 54 6.96 -23.83 -14.55
CA ARG A 54 7.54 -23.72 -13.21
C ARG A 54 6.38 -23.51 -12.24
N VAL A 55 6.01 -24.57 -11.53
CA VAL A 55 4.93 -24.52 -10.57
C VAL A 55 5.39 -23.61 -9.42
N PHE A 56 4.95 -22.35 -9.44
CA PHE A 56 5.28 -21.34 -8.43
C PHE A 56 4.49 -21.54 -7.14
N THR A 57 3.51 -22.45 -7.14
CA THR A 57 2.61 -22.69 -6.02
C THR A 57 2.44 -24.16 -5.69
N VAL A 58 2.34 -24.47 -4.40
CA VAL A 58 2.14 -25.81 -3.83
C VAL A 58 0.73 -25.93 -3.21
N ASP A 59 0.32 -27.16 -2.95
CA ASP A 59 -0.92 -27.44 -2.20
C ASP A 59 -0.74 -27.07 -0.72
N ARG A 60 -1.85 -26.78 -0.04
CA ARG A 60 -1.90 -26.52 1.40
C ARG A 60 -1.25 -27.63 2.23
N ALA A 61 -1.38 -28.89 1.80
CA ALA A 61 -0.79 -30.03 2.49
C ALA A 61 0.74 -29.97 2.57
N GLU A 62 1.38 -29.25 1.63
CA GLU A 62 2.83 -29.12 1.54
C GLU A 62 3.38 -27.96 2.40
N VAL A 63 2.52 -27.11 2.95
CA VAL A 63 2.93 -26.00 3.84
C VAL A 63 2.52 -26.24 5.29
N PRO A 64 3.30 -25.77 6.28
CA PRO A 64 2.95 -25.88 7.69
C PRO A 64 1.60 -25.23 8.01
N ARG A 65 0.91 -25.76 9.01
CA ARG A 65 -0.41 -25.26 9.47
C ARG A 65 -0.44 -23.77 9.79
N LEU A 66 0.70 -23.18 10.17
CA LEU A 66 0.84 -21.74 10.38
C LEU A 66 0.39 -20.90 9.18
N PHE A 67 0.62 -21.39 7.96
CA PHE A 67 0.32 -20.67 6.73
C PHE A 67 -1.10 -20.91 6.23
N TRP A 68 -1.82 -21.88 6.82
CA TRP A 68 -3.13 -22.28 6.35
C TRP A 68 -4.15 -21.15 6.52
N LYS A 69 -4.88 -20.88 5.45
CA LYS A 69 -6.03 -19.99 5.46
C LYS A 69 -7.31 -20.82 5.41
N PRO A 70 -8.38 -20.45 6.14
CA PRO A 70 -9.67 -21.13 6.02
C PRO A 70 -10.13 -21.20 4.56
N TYR A 71 -10.68 -22.34 4.13
CA TYR A 71 -11.26 -22.54 2.79
C TYR A 71 -10.34 -22.36 1.57
N ILE A 72 -9.05 -22.08 1.78
CA ILE A 72 -8.01 -22.04 0.73
C ILE A 72 -7.21 -23.33 0.79
N TYR A 73 -7.17 -24.08 -0.32
CA TYR A 73 -6.49 -25.37 -0.41
C TYR A 73 -5.28 -25.37 -1.37
N ALA A 74 -5.23 -24.46 -2.34
CA ALA A 74 -4.11 -24.35 -3.28
C ALA A 74 -3.61 -22.89 -3.43
N GLY A 75 -2.52 -22.72 -4.19
CA GLY A 75 -1.95 -21.40 -4.52
C GLY A 75 -0.93 -20.88 -3.51
N TYR A 76 -0.44 -21.72 -2.59
CA TYR A 76 0.57 -21.36 -1.60
C TYR A 76 1.96 -21.29 -2.23
N ARG A 77 2.84 -20.38 -1.81
CA ARG A 77 4.23 -20.38 -2.32
C ARG A 77 5.11 -21.33 -1.52
N PRO A 78 6.05 -22.06 -2.17
CA PRO A 78 6.96 -22.96 -1.46
C PRO A 78 7.87 -22.19 -0.51
N LEU A 79 8.12 -22.76 0.66
CA LEU A 79 8.96 -22.14 1.69
C LEU A 79 10.46 -22.26 1.35
N HIS A 80 11.29 -21.52 2.10
CA HIS A 80 12.75 -21.62 2.10
C HIS A 80 13.48 -21.28 0.80
N GLN A 81 12.77 -20.79 -0.22
CA GLN A 81 13.37 -20.26 -1.45
C GLN A 81 14.25 -19.01 -1.22
N THR A 82 14.99 -18.58 -2.25
CA THR A 82 15.81 -17.35 -2.22
C THR A 82 14.92 -16.09 -2.12
N TRP A 83 15.47 -14.97 -1.69
CA TRP A 83 14.71 -13.70 -1.68
C TRP A 83 14.26 -13.27 -3.08
N CYS A 84 15.12 -13.45 -4.08
CA CYS A 84 14.82 -13.18 -5.48
C CYS A 84 13.59 -13.97 -5.97
N PHE A 85 13.41 -15.21 -5.51
CA PHE A 85 12.21 -15.98 -5.82
C PHE A 85 10.94 -15.25 -5.40
N TYR A 86 10.84 -14.77 -4.16
CA TYR A 86 9.61 -14.09 -3.68
C TYR A 86 9.36 -12.77 -4.39
N PHE A 87 10.40 -11.98 -4.68
CA PHE A 87 10.22 -10.75 -5.48
C PHE A 87 9.74 -11.06 -6.91
N ARG A 88 10.22 -12.15 -7.52
CA ARG A 88 9.71 -12.59 -8.83
C ARG A 88 8.25 -13.02 -8.77
N THR A 89 7.80 -13.60 -7.64
CA THR A 89 6.38 -13.99 -7.49
C THR A 89 5.42 -12.80 -7.49
N LEU A 90 5.90 -11.56 -7.41
CA LEU A 90 5.06 -10.36 -7.56
C LEU A 90 4.23 -10.39 -8.84
N PHE A 91 4.76 -10.96 -9.92
CA PHE A 91 4.08 -11.04 -11.23
C PHE A 91 3.48 -12.42 -11.51
N GLU A 92 3.44 -13.30 -10.51
CA GLU A 92 2.92 -14.66 -10.63
C GLU A 92 1.58 -14.81 -9.90
N GLN A 93 0.77 -15.78 -10.32
CA GLN A 93 -0.49 -16.08 -9.65
C GLN A 93 -0.25 -16.91 -8.38
N HIS A 94 -0.67 -16.38 -7.24
CA HIS A 94 -0.65 -17.09 -5.95
C HIS A 94 -1.72 -16.52 -5.00
N ASN A 95 -1.99 -17.22 -3.91
CA ASN A 95 -3.08 -16.91 -2.97
C ASN A 95 -2.92 -15.59 -2.19
N GLU A 96 -1.79 -14.90 -2.33
CA GLU A 96 -1.50 -13.60 -1.73
C GLU A 96 -1.36 -12.49 -2.80
N ALA A 97 -1.41 -12.81 -4.10
CA ALA A 97 -1.05 -11.88 -5.17
C ALA A 97 -1.92 -10.62 -5.12
N VAL A 98 -3.24 -10.80 -5.02
CA VAL A 98 -4.19 -9.68 -4.91
C VAL A 98 -3.94 -8.87 -3.63
N ASN A 99 -3.62 -9.51 -2.50
CA ASN A 99 -3.32 -8.81 -1.24
C ASN A 99 -2.08 -7.91 -1.37
N VAL A 100 -1.06 -8.35 -2.13
CA VAL A 100 0.13 -7.55 -2.43
C VAL A 100 -0.23 -6.39 -3.36
N TRP A 101 -0.89 -6.67 -4.48
CA TRP A 101 -1.16 -5.68 -5.53
C TRP A 101 -2.11 -4.56 -5.08
N THR A 102 -3.13 -4.87 -4.27
CA THR A 102 -4.05 -3.84 -3.75
C THR A 102 -3.31 -2.78 -2.94
N HIS A 103 -2.43 -3.19 -2.03
CA HIS A 103 -1.63 -2.25 -1.22
C HIS A 103 -0.48 -1.62 -2.00
N LEU A 104 0.19 -2.37 -2.90
CA LEU A 104 1.29 -1.84 -3.70
C LEU A 104 0.82 -0.73 -4.66
N LEU A 105 -0.29 -0.92 -5.36
CA LEU A 105 -0.85 0.10 -6.25
C LEU A 105 -1.27 1.35 -5.47
N ALA A 106 -1.88 1.16 -4.30
CA ALA A 106 -2.22 2.26 -3.41
C ALA A 106 -0.97 3.03 -2.94
N ALA A 107 0.09 2.32 -2.54
CA ALA A 107 1.35 2.94 -2.12
C ALA A 107 1.97 3.78 -3.26
N LEU A 108 1.94 3.28 -4.50
CA LEU A 108 2.40 4.02 -5.67
C LEU A 108 1.54 5.27 -5.94
N ALA A 109 0.21 5.15 -5.82
CA ALA A 109 -0.68 6.30 -5.93
C ALA A 109 -0.40 7.36 -4.86
N LEU A 110 -0.09 6.94 -3.62
CA LEU A 110 0.29 7.86 -2.55
C LEU A 110 1.66 8.51 -2.76
N LEU A 111 2.61 7.83 -3.39
CA LEU A 111 3.87 8.46 -3.79
C LEU A 111 3.63 9.57 -4.81
N LEU A 112 2.77 9.33 -5.80
CA LEU A 112 2.37 10.37 -6.75
C LEU A 112 1.66 11.53 -6.06
N ARG A 113 0.75 11.25 -5.12
CA ARG A 113 0.07 12.26 -4.31
C ARG A 113 1.05 13.06 -3.45
N LEU A 114 2.03 12.41 -2.84
CA LEU A 114 3.09 13.07 -2.07
C LEU A 114 3.91 14.01 -2.95
N VAL A 115 4.28 13.59 -4.15
CA VAL A 115 4.97 14.46 -5.12
C VAL A 115 4.13 15.69 -5.40
N ILE A 116 2.84 15.54 -5.73
CA ILE A 116 1.93 16.67 -5.97
C ILE A 116 1.87 17.60 -4.73
N LEU A 117 1.71 17.04 -3.54
CA LEU A 117 1.65 17.81 -2.30
C LEU A 117 2.94 18.60 -2.06
N VAL A 118 4.11 18.00 -2.24
CA VAL A 118 5.41 18.68 -2.09
C VAL A 118 5.56 19.88 -3.04
N TRP A 119 4.95 19.84 -4.21
CA TRP A 119 4.93 20.99 -5.13
C TRP A 119 3.86 22.04 -4.81
N SER A 120 2.80 21.66 -4.08
CA SER A 120 1.64 22.55 -3.82
C SER A 120 1.58 23.10 -2.39
N VAL A 121 2.29 22.49 -1.44
CA VAL A 121 2.25 22.81 -0.01
C VAL A 121 3.66 23.16 0.46
N ASP A 122 3.77 24.28 1.17
CA ASP A 122 5.04 24.68 1.79
C ASP A 122 5.26 23.95 3.11
N PHE A 123 5.79 22.73 3.03
CA PHE A 123 6.10 21.93 4.22
C PHE A 123 7.24 22.51 5.08
N TRP A 124 7.95 23.54 4.62
CA TRP A 124 9.10 24.10 5.31
C TRP A 124 8.74 25.36 6.10
N GLU A 125 7.96 26.26 5.49
CA GLU A 125 7.56 27.52 6.12
C GLU A 125 6.18 27.46 6.78
N ASP A 126 5.27 26.58 6.34
CA ASP A 126 3.94 26.45 6.95
C ASP A 126 3.98 25.58 8.23
N PRO A 127 3.81 26.16 9.43
CA PRO A 127 3.80 25.37 10.68
C PRO A 127 2.62 24.39 10.76
N HIS A 128 1.58 24.56 9.95
CA HIS A 128 0.39 23.72 9.93
C HIS A 128 0.45 22.59 8.91
N ALA A 129 1.52 22.47 8.10
CA ALA A 129 1.63 21.45 7.05
C ALA A 129 2.16 20.10 7.56
N LEU A 130 2.84 20.07 8.72
CA LEU A 130 3.46 18.85 9.24
C LEU A 130 2.47 17.70 9.53
N PRO A 131 1.29 17.92 10.12
CA PRO A 131 0.30 16.84 10.30
C PRO A 131 -0.15 16.20 8.98
N LEU A 132 -0.31 16.98 7.92
CA LEU A 132 -0.61 16.50 6.56
C LEU A 132 0.53 15.62 6.02
N LEU A 133 1.78 16.03 6.19
CA LEU A 133 2.93 15.21 5.81
C LEU A 133 2.96 13.89 6.58
N ILE A 134 2.71 13.94 7.89
CA ILE A 134 2.70 12.75 8.76
C ILE A 134 1.66 11.74 8.28
N ILE A 135 0.41 12.14 8.01
CA ILE A 135 -0.63 11.20 7.56
C ILE A 135 -0.31 10.61 6.18
N VAL A 136 0.27 11.37 5.26
CA VAL A 136 0.67 10.85 3.94
C VAL A 136 1.79 9.81 4.09
N LEU A 137 2.83 10.11 4.88
CA LEU A 137 3.94 9.18 5.12
C LEU A 137 3.50 7.95 5.92
N ALA A 138 2.62 8.13 6.91
CA ALA A 138 2.05 7.03 7.68
C ALA A 138 1.19 6.12 6.79
N SER A 139 0.39 6.71 5.89
CA SER A 139 -0.41 5.99 4.90
C SER A 139 0.46 5.18 3.94
N PHE A 140 1.53 5.79 3.40
CA PHE A 140 2.49 5.08 2.57
C PHE A 140 3.19 3.93 3.32
N THR A 141 3.54 4.16 4.59
CA THR A 141 4.26 3.19 5.43
C THR A 141 3.42 1.94 5.68
N TYR A 142 2.16 2.07 6.11
CA TYR A 142 1.33 0.88 6.37
C TYR A 142 1.05 0.08 5.08
N LEU A 143 0.78 0.77 3.96
CA LEU A 143 0.56 0.10 2.67
C LEU A 143 1.81 -0.69 2.27
N SER A 144 2.98 -0.09 2.39
CA SER A 144 4.26 -0.73 2.06
C SER A 144 4.56 -1.92 2.97
N PHE A 145 4.36 -1.78 4.28
CA PHE A 145 4.61 -2.87 5.24
C PHE A 145 3.65 -4.03 5.03
N SER A 146 2.37 -3.76 4.76
CA SER A 146 1.39 -4.80 4.43
C SER A 146 1.73 -5.52 3.12
N ALA A 147 2.06 -4.77 2.05
CA ALA A 147 2.46 -5.36 0.77
C ALA A 147 3.72 -6.23 0.92
N LEU A 148 4.73 -5.76 1.67
CA LEU A 148 5.93 -6.54 1.98
C LEU A 148 5.58 -7.80 2.79
N ALA A 149 4.65 -7.71 3.73
CA ALA A 149 4.23 -8.86 4.51
C ALA A 149 3.58 -9.94 3.65
N HIS A 150 2.60 -9.58 2.84
CA HIS A 150 1.98 -10.52 1.93
C HIS A 150 2.95 -11.06 0.89
N LEU A 151 3.93 -10.27 0.44
CA LEU A 151 4.92 -10.71 -0.54
C LEU A 151 5.97 -11.66 0.07
N LEU A 152 6.44 -11.41 1.29
CA LEU A 152 7.64 -12.06 1.84
C LEU A 152 7.37 -13.04 2.98
N GLN A 153 6.14 -13.12 3.51
CA GLN A 153 5.80 -14.01 4.63
C GLN A 153 6.10 -15.49 4.35
N ALA A 154 6.02 -15.93 3.09
CA ALA A 154 6.26 -17.31 2.70
C ALA A 154 7.75 -17.74 2.79
N LYS A 155 8.68 -16.85 3.17
CA LYS A 155 10.11 -17.18 3.25
C LYS A 155 10.43 -18.31 4.24
N SER A 156 9.85 -18.26 5.43
CA SER A 156 9.96 -19.27 6.49
C SER A 156 8.98 -18.94 7.62
N GLU A 157 8.79 -19.85 8.59
CA GLU A 157 7.96 -19.58 9.79
C GLU A 157 8.42 -18.30 10.51
N PHE A 158 9.72 -18.05 10.65
CA PHE A 158 10.24 -16.84 11.31
C PHE A 158 9.82 -15.56 10.57
N TRP A 159 10.03 -15.53 9.25
CA TRP A 159 9.71 -14.35 8.44
C TRP A 159 8.21 -14.11 8.32
N HIS A 160 7.41 -15.18 8.34
CA HIS A 160 5.96 -15.07 8.45
C HIS A 160 5.56 -14.20 9.65
N TYR A 161 6.05 -14.52 10.85
CA TYR A 161 5.76 -13.70 12.03
C TYR A 161 6.33 -12.29 11.91
N SER A 162 7.62 -12.16 11.58
CA SER A 162 8.29 -10.85 11.60
C SER A 162 7.69 -9.86 10.62
N PHE A 163 7.31 -10.28 9.43
CA PHE A 163 6.67 -9.37 8.47
C PHE A 163 5.24 -9.00 8.87
N PHE A 164 4.44 -9.92 9.42
CA PHE A 164 3.12 -9.55 9.95
C PHE A 164 3.21 -8.65 11.19
N PHE A 165 4.25 -8.78 12.03
CA PHE A 165 4.49 -7.80 13.09
C PHE A 165 4.82 -6.42 12.52
N LEU A 166 5.61 -6.36 11.45
CA LEU A 166 5.90 -5.10 10.76
C LEU A 166 4.64 -4.47 10.15
N ASP A 167 3.77 -5.28 9.56
CA ASP A 167 2.44 -4.84 9.09
C ASP A 167 1.62 -4.19 10.22
N TYR A 168 1.55 -4.84 11.39
CA TYR A 168 0.86 -4.28 12.56
C TYR A 168 1.49 -2.98 13.08
N VAL A 169 2.81 -2.82 12.99
CA VAL A 169 3.45 -1.53 13.27
C VAL A 169 2.98 -0.48 12.28
N GLY A 170 2.94 -0.81 10.98
CA GLY A 170 2.43 0.09 9.94
C GLY A 170 1.01 0.57 10.25
N VAL A 171 0.12 -0.35 10.62
CA VAL A 171 -1.25 -0.03 11.02
C VAL A 171 -1.28 0.93 12.21
N ALA A 172 -0.48 0.72 13.26
CA ALA A 172 -0.43 1.64 14.41
C ALA A 172 0.10 3.05 14.04
N VAL A 173 1.10 3.12 13.15
CA VAL A 173 1.63 4.40 12.66
C VAL A 173 0.56 5.16 11.87
N TYR A 174 -0.17 4.46 10.98
CA TYR A 174 -1.31 5.03 10.25
C TYR A 174 -2.44 5.47 11.19
N GLN A 175 -2.79 4.66 12.17
CA GLN A 175 -3.84 4.93 13.15
C GLN A 175 -3.57 6.24 13.91
N PHE A 176 -2.36 6.41 14.47
CA PHE A 176 -2.00 7.68 15.11
C PHE A 176 -1.94 8.85 14.13
N GLY A 177 -1.40 8.66 12.92
CA GLY A 177 -1.38 9.71 11.90
C GLY A 177 -2.80 10.18 11.51
N SER A 178 -3.74 9.24 11.44
CA SER A 178 -5.15 9.48 11.16
C SER A 178 -5.80 10.28 12.29
N ALA A 179 -5.57 9.87 13.53
CA ALA A 179 -6.03 10.59 14.72
C ALA A 179 -5.50 12.03 14.74
N LEU A 180 -4.20 12.20 14.47
CA LEU A 180 -3.57 13.51 14.39
C LEU A 180 -4.21 14.39 13.32
N ALA A 181 -4.40 13.87 12.10
CA ALA A 181 -5.01 14.63 11.01
C ALA A 181 -6.45 15.06 11.32
N HIS A 182 -7.27 14.16 11.88
CA HIS A 182 -8.64 14.52 12.26
C HIS A 182 -8.69 15.53 13.41
N PHE A 183 -7.85 15.35 14.43
CA PHE A 183 -7.73 16.29 15.54
C PHE A 183 -7.24 17.66 15.07
N TYR A 184 -6.35 17.70 14.08
CA TYR A 184 -5.79 18.94 13.62
C TYR A 184 -6.75 19.70 12.70
N TYR A 185 -7.24 19.05 11.63
CA TYR A 185 -7.93 19.74 10.54
C TYR A 185 -9.46 19.61 10.57
N ALA A 186 -9.97 18.45 10.98
CA ALA A 186 -11.40 18.12 10.88
C ALA A 186 -12.21 18.47 12.14
N ILE A 187 -11.54 18.64 13.29
CA ILE A 187 -12.20 18.84 14.58
C ILE A 187 -13.00 20.15 14.62
N GLU A 188 -14.18 20.10 15.24
CA GLU A 188 -14.98 21.29 15.52
C GLU A 188 -14.57 21.91 16.87
N PRO A 189 -14.64 23.25 17.03
CA PRO A 189 -14.21 23.94 18.26
C PRO A 189 -14.89 23.41 19.53
N THR A 190 -16.17 23.03 19.45
CA THR A 190 -16.92 22.47 20.57
C THR A 190 -16.40 21.11 21.03
N TRP A 191 -16.01 20.24 20.09
CA TRP A 191 -15.41 18.95 20.40
C TRP A 191 -13.97 19.12 20.90
N HIS A 192 -13.19 20.00 20.24
CA HIS A 192 -11.83 20.32 20.65
C HIS A 192 -11.77 20.76 22.13
N ALA A 193 -12.67 21.65 22.55
CA ALA A 193 -12.73 22.11 23.93
C ALA A 193 -12.88 20.98 24.96
N GLN A 194 -13.55 19.88 24.60
CA GLN A 194 -13.79 18.73 25.48
C GLN A 194 -12.61 17.76 25.52
N VAL A 195 -11.91 17.56 24.39
CA VAL A 195 -10.96 16.45 24.25
C VAL A 195 -9.50 16.86 24.10
N GLN A 196 -9.20 18.15 23.89
CA GLN A 196 -7.86 18.66 23.56
C GLN A 196 -6.72 18.11 24.44
N ALA A 197 -6.93 17.99 25.75
CA ALA A 197 -5.89 17.55 26.68
C ALA A 197 -5.53 16.05 26.55
N ILE A 198 -6.49 15.21 26.14
CA ILE A 198 -6.38 13.74 26.24
C ILE A 198 -6.38 13.03 24.89
N PHE A 199 -6.86 13.69 23.82
CA PHE A 199 -7.11 13.04 22.54
C PHE A 199 -5.84 12.39 21.96
N LEU A 200 -4.79 13.19 21.71
CA LEU A 200 -3.56 12.68 21.09
C LEU A 200 -2.78 11.70 21.98
N PRO A 201 -2.61 11.92 23.31
CA PRO A 201 -2.01 10.91 24.18
C PRO A 201 -2.77 9.59 24.20
N MET A 202 -4.10 9.63 24.23
CA MET A 202 -4.93 8.43 24.20
C MET A 202 -4.84 7.72 22.84
N ALA A 203 -4.85 8.48 21.74
CA ALA A 203 -4.67 7.93 20.40
C ALA A 203 -3.31 7.21 20.26
N ALA A 204 -2.22 7.80 20.77
CA ALA A 204 -0.90 7.17 20.79
C ALA A 204 -0.88 5.86 21.58
N PHE A 205 -1.48 5.88 22.78
CA PHE A 205 -1.60 4.70 23.62
C PHE A 205 -2.41 3.58 22.94
N LEU A 206 -3.57 3.91 22.38
CA LEU A 206 -4.45 2.94 21.71
C LEU A 206 -3.85 2.41 20.40
N ALA A 207 -3.09 3.23 19.66
CA ALA A 207 -2.31 2.81 18.51
C ALA A 207 -1.25 1.77 18.89
N TRP A 208 -0.44 2.06 19.91
CA TRP A 208 0.53 1.08 20.43
C TRP A 208 -0.17 -0.18 20.93
N LEU A 209 -1.27 -0.05 21.70
CA LEU A 209 -2.01 -1.18 22.25
C LEU A 209 -2.60 -2.07 21.14
N SER A 210 -3.07 -1.48 20.05
CA SER A 210 -3.55 -2.20 18.85
C SER A 210 -2.44 -3.02 18.20
N CYS A 211 -1.25 -2.43 18.02
CA CYS A 211 -0.08 -3.16 17.52
C CYS A 211 0.35 -4.27 18.49
N ALA A 212 0.45 -3.97 19.79
CA ALA A 212 0.86 -4.94 20.80
C ALA A 212 -0.12 -6.11 20.89
N GLY A 213 -1.42 -5.84 20.90
CA GLY A 213 -2.49 -6.83 20.87
C GLY A 213 -2.44 -7.72 19.63
N SER A 214 -2.28 -7.12 18.44
CA SER A 214 -2.17 -7.85 17.17
C SER A 214 -0.91 -8.72 17.10
N CYS A 215 0.25 -8.18 17.50
CA CYS A 215 1.49 -8.94 17.54
C CYS A 215 1.40 -10.10 18.54
N TYR A 216 0.84 -9.87 19.73
CA TYR A 216 0.68 -10.90 20.75
C TYR A 216 -0.34 -11.97 20.34
N ASN A 217 -1.45 -11.59 19.74
CA ASN A 217 -2.44 -12.53 19.19
C ASN A 217 -1.78 -13.45 18.16
N LYS A 218 -1.06 -12.87 17.20
CA LYS A 218 -0.32 -13.63 16.18
C LYS A 218 0.75 -14.54 16.78
N TYR A 219 1.54 -14.06 17.76
CA TYR A 219 2.55 -14.86 18.45
C TYR A 219 1.96 -16.04 19.24
N SER A 220 0.90 -15.78 20.00
CA SER A 220 0.29 -16.75 20.91
C SER A 220 -0.58 -17.77 20.17
N GLN A 221 -1.14 -17.39 19.02
CA GLN A 221 -2.08 -18.19 18.22
C GLN A 221 -3.24 -18.74 19.05
N LYS A 222 -3.72 -17.98 20.04
CA LYS A 222 -4.81 -18.41 20.93
C LYS A 222 -6.08 -18.63 20.11
N PRO A 223 -6.72 -19.81 20.20
CA PRO A 223 -7.94 -20.08 19.46
C PRO A 223 -9.14 -19.32 20.05
N GLY A 224 -10.14 -19.08 19.22
CA GLY A 224 -11.46 -18.60 19.64
C GLY A 224 -11.52 -17.11 19.98
N LEU A 225 -12.47 -16.76 20.85
CA LEU A 225 -12.85 -15.39 21.17
C LEU A 225 -11.71 -14.59 21.84
N LEU A 226 -10.88 -15.25 22.66
CA LEU A 226 -9.80 -14.60 23.40
C LEU A 226 -8.76 -13.95 22.47
N GLY A 227 -8.36 -14.66 21.40
CA GLY A 227 -7.42 -14.10 20.41
C GLY A 227 -8.01 -12.91 19.66
N ARG A 228 -9.28 -13.03 19.25
CA ARG A 228 -10.02 -11.93 18.60
C ARG A 228 -10.15 -10.71 19.52
N THR A 229 -10.47 -10.91 20.80
CA THR A 229 -10.60 -9.79 21.74
C THR A 229 -9.29 -9.03 21.96
N CYS A 230 -8.14 -9.73 21.98
CA CYS A 230 -6.83 -9.08 22.13
C CYS A 230 -6.47 -8.17 20.95
N GLN A 231 -6.97 -8.48 19.75
CA GLN A 231 -6.67 -7.74 18.53
C GLN A 231 -7.76 -6.70 18.21
N GLU A 232 -9.02 -7.12 18.19
CA GLU A 232 -10.13 -6.32 17.68
C GLU A 232 -10.57 -5.23 18.66
N VAL A 233 -10.53 -5.49 19.98
CA VAL A 233 -11.03 -4.51 20.97
C VAL A 233 -10.14 -3.25 21.02
N PRO A 234 -8.79 -3.33 21.14
CA PRO A 234 -7.96 -2.14 21.09
C PRO A 234 -8.11 -1.35 19.79
N SER A 235 -8.19 -2.03 18.64
CA SER A 235 -8.37 -1.39 17.33
C SER A 235 -9.74 -0.72 17.20
N ALA A 236 -10.80 -1.33 17.71
CA ALA A 236 -12.14 -0.74 17.71
C ALA A 236 -12.23 0.49 18.62
N LEU A 237 -11.64 0.44 19.82
CA LEU A 237 -11.56 1.59 20.72
C LEU A 237 -10.75 2.73 20.12
N ALA A 238 -9.64 2.41 19.47
CA ALA A 238 -8.83 3.39 18.78
C ALA A 238 -9.60 4.04 17.62
N TYR A 239 -10.25 3.25 16.77
CA TYR A 239 -11.06 3.79 15.69
C TYR A 239 -12.18 4.71 16.21
N ALA A 240 -12.87 4.30 17.28
CA ALA A 240 -13.93 5.09 17.89
C ALA A 240 -13.42 6.46 18.39
N LEU A 241 -12.22 6.51 18.97
CA LEU A 241 -11.57 7.76 19.35
C LEU A 241 -11.17 8.57 18.12
N ASP A 242 -10.41 7.97 17.21
CA ASP A 242 -9.78 8.62 16.06
C ASP A 242 -10.81 9.23 15.10
N ILE A 243 -11.95 8.57 14.91
CA ILE A 243 -13.02 9.04 14.02
C ILE A 243 -13.97 10.03 14.71
N SER A 244 -13.90 10.18 16.03
CA SER A 244 -14.84 11.03 16.78
C SER A 244 -14.88 12.50 16.32
N PRO A 245 -13.78 13.18 15.91
CA PRO A 245 -13.87 14.55 15.39
C PRO A 245 -14.69 14.61 14.10
N VAL A 246 -14.51 13.63 13.22
CA VAL A 246 -15.22 13.51 11.94
C VAL A 246 -16.70 13.21 12.16
N VAL A 247 -17.02 12.23 13.02
CA VAL A 247 -18.41 11.89 13.35
C VAL A 247 -19.13 13.07 13.98
N HIS A 248 -18.49 13.76 14.93
CA HIS A 248 -19.04 14.96 15.53
C HIS A 248 -19.34 16.02 14.45
N ARG A 249 -18.38 16.32 13.56
CA ARG A 249 -18.59 17.26 12.44
C ARG A 249 -19.73 16.84 11.52
N ILE A 250 -19.86 15.56 11.17
CA ILE A 250 -20.97 15.05 10.36
C ILE A 250 -22.33 15.30 11.04
N ILE A 251 -22.40 15.20 12.36
CA ILE A 251 -23.63 15.40 13.13
C ILE A 251 -23.98 16.89 13.27
N VAL A 252 -22.99 17.74 13.54
CA VAL A 252 -23.24 19.16 13.85
C VAL A 252 -23.21 20.09 12.65
N SER A 253 -22.67 19.65 11.50
CA SER A 253 -22.52 20.52 10.33
C SER A 253 -23.89 20.99 9.82
N PRO A 254 -24.18 22.30 9.86
CA PRO A 254 -25.43 22.85 9.36
C PRO A 254 -25.38 23.11 7.83
N LEU A 255 -24.21 22.92 7.21
CA LEU A 255 -23.94 23.32 5.84
C LEU A 255 -24.53 22.31 4.83
N PRO A 256 -25.11 22.81 3.73
CA PRO A 256 -25.37 21.99 2.56
C PRO A 256 -24.10 21.26 2.11
N PRO A 257 -24.19 20.03 1.57
CA PRO A 257 -23.03 19.27 1.09
C PRO A 257 -22.18 20.01 0.04
N GLU A 258 -22.76 20.99 -0.66
CA GLU A 258 -22.09 21.78 -1.71
C GLU A 258 -21.07 22.76 -1.15
N ASP A 259 -21.19 23.17 0.12
CA ASP A 259 -20.31 24.14 0.77
C ASP A 259 -19.15 23.48 1.53
N ASP A 260 -19.18 22.15 1.71
CA ASP A 260 -18.15 21.37 2.42
C ASP A 260 -17.84 20.05 1.70
N PRO A 261 -17.06 20.08 0.59
CA PRO A 261 -16.75 18.89 -0.19
C PRO A 261 -15.94 17.85 0.61
N ALA A 262 -15.18 18.27 1.62
CA ALA A 262 -14.42 17.36 2.49
C ALA A 262 -15.36 16.43 3.28
N LEU A 263 -16.55 16.91 3.65
CA LEU A 263 -17.53 16.14 4.42
C LEU A 263 -18.04 14.91 3.64
N LEU A 264 -18.17 15.00 2.31
CA LEU A 264 -18.53 13.85 1.48
C LEU A 264 -17.47 12.77 1.57
N TYR A 265 -16.19 13.13 1.41
CA TYR A 265 -15.08 12.20 1.50
C TYR A 265 -14.94 11.59 2.90
N HIS A 266 -15.18 12.36 3.97
CA HIS A 266 -15.24 11.83 5.33
C HIS A 266 -16.40 10.83 5.54
N LYS A 267 -17.58 11.08 4.96
CA LYS A 267 -18.68 10.09 4.98
C LYS A 267 -18.28 8.81 4.25
N CYS A 268 -17.66 8.93 3.07
CA CYS A 268 -17.13 7.79 2.33
C CYS A 268 -16.07 7.02 3.14
N GLN A 269 -15.14 7.72 3.79
CA GLN A 269 -14.13 7.14 4.68
C GLN A 269 -14.78 6.29 5.78
N VAL A 270 -15.80 6.82 6.48
CA VAL A 270 -16.52 6.07 7.52
C VAL A 270 -17.18 4.81 6.95
N VAL A 271 -17.90 4.93 5.83
CA VAL A 271 -18.56 3.79 5.19
C VAL A 271 -17.55 2.73 4.76
N PHE A 272 -16.47 3.12 4.09
CA PHE A 272 -15.44 2.19 3.64
C PHE A 272 -14.72 1.51 4.80
N PHE A 273 -14.45 2.22 5.90
CA PHE A 273 -13.87 1.60 7.09
C PHE A 273 -14.81 0.54 7.69
N LEU A 274 -16.10 0.85 7.85
CA LEU A 274 -17.07 -0.11 8.40
C LEU A 274 -17.20 -1.36 7.52
N LEU A 275 -17.19 -1.19 6.19
CA LEU A 275 -17.15 -2.31 5.25
C LEU A 275 -15.84 -3.11 5.41
N ALA A 276 -14.69 -2.44 5.49
CA ALA A 276 -13.40 -3.11 5.72
C ALA A 276 -13.43 -3.93 7.01
N ALA A 277 -13.89 -3.35 8.12
CA ALA A 277 -14.02 -4.03 9.40
C ALA A 277 -14.94 -5.25 9.33
N ALA A 278 -16.07 -5.17 8.61
CA ALA A 278 -16.97 -6.30 8.41
C ALA A 278 -16.30 -7.47 7.66
N PHE A 279 -15.56 -7.18 6.59
CA PHE A 279 -14.81 -8.22 5.84
C PHE A 279 -13.58 -8.74 6.60
N PHE A 280 -12.99 -7.94 7.48
CA PHE A 280 -11.90 -8.38 8.35
C PHE A 280 -12.38 -9.35 9.43
N SER A 281 -13.54 -9.08 10.04
CA SER A 281 -14.09 -9.89 11.14
C SER A 281 -14.82 -11.15 10.68
N THR A 282 -15.18 -11.24 9.40
CA THR A 282 -15.93 -12.38 8.83
C THR A 282 -15.07 -13.19 7.87
N VAL A 283 -15.38 -14.49 7.71
CA VAL A 283 -14.68 -15.38 6.76
C VAL A 283 -15.47 -15.42 5.44
N MET A 284 -15.87 -14.25 4.96
CA MET A 284 -16.73 -14.09 3.80
C MET A 284 -16.00 -13.36 2.68
N PRO A 285 -16.18 -13.75 1.40
CA PRO A 285 -17.16 -14.73 0.90
C PRO A 285 -16.61 -16.17 0.76
N GLU A 286 -15.35 -16.44 1.11
CA GLU A 286 -14.71 -17.75 0.85
C GLU A 286 -15.36 -18.94 1.57
N SER A 287 -16.08 -18.70 2.67
CA SER A 287 -16.87 -19.75 3.32
C SER A 287 -18.17 -20.09 2.60
N TRP A 288 -18.69 -19.20 1.74
CA TRP A 288 -19.81 -19.51 0.83
C TRP A 288 -19.35 -20.35 -0.37
N PHE A 289 -18.08 -20.25 -0.75
CA PHE A 289 -17.51 -20.97 -1.89
C PHE A 289 -16.19 -21.70 -1.55
N PRO A 290 -16.22 -22.74 -0.68
CA PRO A 290 -15.02 -23.46 -0.27
C PRO A 290 -14.19 -23.96 -1.45
N GLY A 291 -12.90 -23.63 -1.49
CA GLY A 291 -11.98 -24.06 -2.55
C GLY A 291 -12.16 -23.36 -3.89
N SER A 292 -13.07 -22.39 -4.01
CA SER A 292 -13.21 -21.58 -5.23
C SER A 292 -12.38 -20.29 -5.17
N CYS A 293 -12.10 -19.79 -3.96
CA CYS A 293 -11.42 -18.51 -3.75
C CYS A 293 -9.89 -18.62 -3.58
N HIS A 294 -9.23 -19.56 -4.27
CA HIS A 294 -7.79 -19.82 -4.07
C HIS A 294 -6.91 -18.60 -4.35
N ILE A 295 -7.22 -17.85 -5.40
CA ILE A 295 -6.43 -16.68 -5.84
C ILE A 295 -7.26 -15.40 -5.73
N PHE A 296 -8.54 -15.44 -6.06
CA PHE A 296 -9.43 -14.26 -6.09
C PHE A 296 -10.65 -14.45 -5.18
N GLY A 297 -11.25 -13.35 -4.73
CA GLY A 297 -12.51 -13.37 -3.98
C GLY A 297 -12.35 -13.80 -2.51
N GLN A 298 -11.16 -13.63 -1.92
CA GLN A 298 -10.97 -13.83 -0.49
C GLN A 298 -11.46 -12.61 0.28
N GLY A 299 -12.10 -12.79 1.44
CA GLY A 299 -12.54 -11.71 2.32
C GLY A 299 -11.42 -10.74 2.69
N HIS A 300 -10.22 -11.28 2.92
CA HIS A 300 -9.02 -10.46 3.19
C HIS A 300 -8.65 -9.53 2.03
N GLN A 301 -8.89 -9.94 0.77
CA GLN A 301 -8.66 -9.09 -0.41
C GLN A 301 -9.67 -7.95 -0.46
N VAL A 302 -10.94 -8.26 -0.18
CA VAL A 302 -12.02 -7.27 -0.15
C VAL A 302 -11.81 -6.27 0.99
N PHE A 303 -11.35 -6.77 2.15
CA PHE A 303 -10.89 -5.93 3.26
C PHE A 303 -9.80 -4.95 2.81
N HIS A 304 -8.74 -5.42 2.14
CA HIS A 304 -7.68 -4.54 1.61
C HIS A 304 -8.21 -3.48 0.66
N VAL A 305 -9.14 -3.84 -0.25
CA VAL A 305 -9.74 -2.88 -1.19
C VAL A 305 -10.49 -1.78 -0.45
N PHE A 306 -11.38 -2.13 0.49
CA PHE A 306 -12.12 -1.12 1.26
C PHE A 306 -11.21 -0.29 2.16
N LEU A 307 -10.17 -0.88 2.74
CA LEU A 307 -9.19 -0.14 3.54
C LEU A 307 -8.43 0.88 2.69
N VAL A 308 -8.01 0.52 1.47
CA VAL A 308 -7.39 1.45 0.51
C VAL A 308 -8.35 2.58 0.15
N LEU A 309 -9.60 2.28 -0.19
CA LEU A 309 -10.61 3.29 -0.51
C LEU A 309 -10.88 4.24 0.67
N CYS A 310 -10.92 3.70 1.90
CA CYS A 310 -11.00 4.48 3.13
C CYS A 310 -9.84 5.47 3.25
N THR A 311 -8.60 5.01 3.05
CA THR A 311 -7.40 5.86 3.13
C THR A 311 -7.36 6.92 2.04
N LEU A 312 -7.74 6.58 0.81
CA LEU A 312 -7.82 7.56 -0.28
C LEU A 312 -8.87 8.64 0.01
N ALA A 313 -10.06 8.25 0.49
CA ALA A 313 -11.10 9.19 0.89
C ALA A 313 -10.64 10.07 2.07
N GLN A 314 -9.98 9.50 3.08
CA GLN A 314 -9.44 10.26 4.20
C GLN A 314 -8.42 11.31 3.75
N LEU A 315 -7.45 10.91 2.92
CA LEU A 315 -6.41 11.82 2.46
C LEU A 315 -6.97 12.95 1.62
N GLU A 316 -7.99 12.68 0.81
CA GLU A 316 -8.69 13.74 0.07
C GLU A 316 -9.43 14.69 1.01
N ALA A 317 -10.21 14.16 1.96
CA ALA A 317 -10.92 14.97 2.95
C ALA A 317 -9.97 15.86 3.77
N VAL A 318 -8.88 15.29 4.27
CA VAL A 318 -7.87 16.00 5.07
C VAL A 318 -7.14 17.05 4.24
N THR A 319 -6.85 16.79 2.96
CA THR A 319 -6.22 17.78 2.07
C THR A 319 -7.15 18.97 1.86
N LEU A 320 -8.43 18.71 1.62
CA LEU A 320 -9.45 19.76 1.48
C LEU A 320 -9.62 20.56 2.78
N ASP A 321 -9.64 19.89 3.94
CA ASP A 321 -9.72 20.57 5.23
C ASP A 321 -8.49 21.43 5.51
N TYR A 322 -7.29 20.94 5.22
CA TYR A 322 -6.05 21.69 5.34
C TYR A 322 -6.12 23.00 4.53
N GLN A 323 -6.66 22.95 3.31
CA GLN A 323 -6.79 24.10 2.42
C GLN A 323 -7.92 25.06 2.83
N ALA A 324 -9.09 24.54 3.17
CA ALA A 324 -10.30 25.35 3.34
C ALA A 324 -10.57 25.79 4.78
N ARG A 325 -10.08 25.05 5.79
CA ARG A 325 -10.46 25.24 7.20
C ARG A 325 -9.41 25.92 8.06
N ARG A 326 -8.40 26.55 7.45
CA ARG A 326 -7.36 27.30 8.19
C ARG A 326 -7.92 28.27 9.24
N PRO A 327 -8.94 29.10 8.94
CA PRO A 327 -9.51 30.01 9.93
C PRO A 327 -10.09 29.33 11.18
N ILE A 328 -10.37 28.02 11.09
CA ILE A 328 -10.91 27.22 12.19
C ILE A 328 -9.77 26.53 12.96
N TYR A 329 -8.88 25.81 12.28
CA TYR A 329 -7.87 25.00 12.97
C TYR A 329 -6.69 25.82 13.53
N GLU A 330 -6.29 26.90 12.86
CA GLU A 330 -5.11 27.67 13.27
C GLU A 330 -5.27 28.26 14.70
N PRO A 331 -6.40 28.91 15.05
CA PRO A 331 -6.62 29.41 16.42
C PRO A 331 -6.67 28.30 17.48
N LEU A 332 -7.13 27.10 17.14
CA LEU A 332 -7.24 25.98 18.08
C LEU A 332 -5.87 25.47 18.52
N HIS A 333 -4.90 25.47 17.60
CA HIS A 333 -3.56 24.91 17.82
C HIS A 333 -2.47 25.96 18.09
N ALA A 334 -2.81 27.26 18.10
CA ALA A 334 -1.85 28.35 18.33
C ALA A 334 -1.28 28.40 19.76
N ARG A 335 -2.02 27.90 20.77
CA ARG A 335 -1.67 28.05 22.20
C ARG A 335 -1.13 26.78 22.85
N TRP A 336 -1.40 25.61 22.27
CA TRP A 336 -1.05 24.32 22.85
C TRP A 336 -0.08 23.58 21.93
N PRO A 337 1.23 23.60 22.22
CA PRO A 337 2.17 22.75 21.52
C PRO A 337 1.99 21.33 22.04
N HIS A 338 0.95 20.63 21.57
CA HIS A 338 0.96 19.18 21.65
C HIS A 338 2.24 18.74 20.94
N ASN A 339 3.16 18.11 21.67
CA ASN A 339 4.35 17.52 21.06
C ASN A 339 3.94 16.25 20.31
N PHE A 340 3.08 16.42 19.30
CA PHE A 340 2.56 15.34 18.46
C PHE A 340 3.70 14.63 17.75
N SER A 341 4.81 15.33 17.44
CA SER A 341 6.04 14.74 16.94
C SER A 341 6.64 13.76 17.95
N GLY A 342 6.72 14.14 19.22
CA GLY A 342 7.15 13.26 20.31
C GLY A 342 6.23 12.06 20.51
N LEU A 343 4.91 12.26 20.46
CA LEU A 343 3.92 11.17 20.55
C LEU A 343 3.98 10.23 19.32
N PHE A 344 4.20 10.77 18.13
CA PHE A 344 4.40 10.01 16.90
C PHE A 344 5.63 9.11 17.02
N LEU A 345 6.78 9.69 17.39
CA LEU A 345 8.03 8.95 17.59
C LEU A 345 7.91 7.91 18.71
N LEU A 346 7.21 8.23 19.80
CA LEU A 346 6.92 7.28 20.86
C LEU A 346 6.07 6.10 20.36
N THR A 347 5.03 6.38 19.56
CA THR A 347 4.15 5.35 18.99
C THR A 347 4.92 4.44 18.04
N VAL A 348 5.73 5.01 17.14
CA VAL A 348 6.60 4.26 16.22
C VAL A 348 7.59 3.41 17.03
N GLY A 349 8.32 4.03 17.96
CA GLY A 349 9.37 3.38 18.74
C GLY A 349 8.84 2.24 19.61
N SER A 350 7.75 2.46 20.34
CA SER A 350 7.11 1.44 21.19
C SER A 350 6.53 0.27 20.38
N SER A 351 5.92 0.54 19.23
CA SER A 351 5.39 -0.48 18.31
C SER A 351 6.52 -1.31 17.70
N MET A 352 7.58 -0.66 17.20
CA MET A 352 8.77 -1.34 16.69
C MET A 352 9.47 -2.19 17.75
N LEU A 353 9.64 -1.66 18.97
CA LEU A 353 10.21 -2.41 20.08
C LEU A 353 9.38 -3.66 20.39
N THR A 354 8.05 -3.54 20.38
CA THR A 354 7.14 -4.67 20.60
C THR A 354 7.31 -5.75 19.52
N ALA A 355 7.33 -5.36 18.24
CA ALA A 355 7.54 -6.26 17.11
C ALA A 355 8.92 -6.96 17.15
N LEU A 356 9.98 -6.23 17.56
CA LEU A 356 11.32 -6.77 17.71
C LEU A 356 11.40 -7.79 18.86
N LEU A 357 10.86 -7.45 20.04
CA LEU A 357 10.83 -8.35 21.19
C LEU A 357 10.09 -9.65 20.87
N LEU A 358 8.91 -9.56 20.23
CA LEU A 358 8.15 -10.74 19.85
C LEU A 358 8.85 -11.54 18.74
N SER A 359 9.52 -10.89 17.78
CA SER A 359 10.36 -11.60 16.79
C SER A 359 11.50 -12.38 17.46
N LEU A 360 12.14 -11.82 18.49
CA LEU A 360 13.17 -12.51 19.26
C LEU A 360 12.61 -13.73 20.01
N LEU A 361 11.41 -13.61 20.58
CA LEU A 361 10.71 -14.73 21.23
C LEU A 361 10.33 -15.83 20.22
N VAL A 362 9.81 -15.46 19.04
CA VAL A 362 9.58 -16.41 17.94
C VAL A 362 10.86 -17.13 17.56
N ARG A 363 11.98 -16.42 17.39
CA ARG A 363 13.27 -17.04 17.05
C ARG A 363 13.72 -18.05 18.12
N ARG A 364 13.51 -17.75 19.41
CA ARG A 364 13.79 -18.67 20.51
C ARG A 364 12.89 -19.91 20.44
N LYS A 365 11.58 -19.72 20.27
CA LYS A 365 10.58 -20.79 20.14
C LYS A 365 10.89 -21.73 18.98
N LEU A 366 11.23 -21.18 17.81
CA LEU A 366 11.57 -21.98 16.63
C LEU A 366 12.86 -22.78 16.81
N ARG A 367 13.89 -22.21 17.45
CA ARG A 367 15.13 -22.96 17.77
C ARG A 367 14.89 -24.12 18.73
N GLN A 368 13.96 -23.98 19.67
CA GLN A 368 13.59 -25.07 20.58
C GLN A 368 12.81 -26.18 19.86
N LYS A 369 12.05 -25.86 18.82
CA LYS A 369 11.33 -26.84 17.98
C LYS A 369 12.27 -27.70 17.10
N THR A 370 13.47 -27.21 16.80
CA THR A 370 14.46 -27.89 15.95
C THR A 370 15.49 -28.71 16.74
N LYS A 371 15.53 -28.55 18.06
CA LYS A 371 16.27 -29.43 18.97
C LYS A 371 15.38 -30.59 19.39
#